data_AF-A0A8S1DB52-F1
#
_entry.id   AF-A0A8S1DB52-F1
#
_cell.length_a   1.000
_cell.length_b   1.000
_cell.length_c   1.000
_cell.angle_alpha   90.00
_cell.angle_beta   90.00
_cell.angle_gamma   90.00
#
_symmetry.space_group_name_H-M   'P 1'
#
loop_
_entity.id
_entity.type
_entity.pdbx_description
1 polymer ?
#
loop_
_entity_poly.entity_id
_entity_poly.type
_entity_poly.pdbx_seq_one_letter_code
_entity_poly.pdbx_strand_id
1 'polypeptide(L)'
;MSGGVGVGRVLGIAAAKRARLFCYLLPCSLILIFVAAHSRMSGGGGGGGMLPMCLPQTKVGFLKMHKCASSTVQNILFRYGEAHDLNFVLPSKNNYLGKEVPFNRTQIADVPWSGIGYDIFAVHTVWNFAEVQALLGPAATFISIVRDPVDLFESLYTYARWDQLFKMSLYRFARAVSLNTTRSQDFLTVGAGYSGHNQMLHDFGLPEKDSYSVAKVRKKIADIEQEFDLVMVAEDLDASLVLLSETLCWPLEAMVALPVNVRFPQYKQPLDEQTRALLRDWLWADQMLYQHFKRLFHRRKHEFGEVRLHEAMQRLRKLNHAAREMCGVSETNFDNSNGVFRPSNNLVKGYEVNHVTDCINMARSELSYIDILRNKQVEKAKNV
;
A
#
# COMPACT_ATOMS: atom_id res chain seq x y z
N MET A 1 50.35 66.51 -21.64
CA MET A 1 50.04 65.75 -20.41
C MET A 1 48.94 64.76 -20.79
N SER A 2 49.23 63.79 -21.66
CA SER A 2 49.81 62.45 -21.35
C SER A 2 48.75 61.57 -20.67
N GLY A 3 48.15 60.55 -21.27
CA GLY A 3 48.22 59.91 -22.60
C GLY A 3 47.02 58.93 -22.67
N GLY A 4 46.60 58.28 -23.75
CA GLY A 4 47.09 58.13 -25.11
C GLY A 4 46.54 56.80 -25.64
N VAL A 5 45.84 56.86 -26.79
CA VAL A 5 45.86 55.90 -27.93
C VAL A 5 45.51 54.42 -27.65
N GLY A 6 44.71 53.67 -28.42
CA GLY A 6 44.05 53.86 -29.70
C GLY A 6 43.69 52.48 -30.32
N VAL A 7 42.56 52.45 -31.03
CA VAL A 7 42.24 51.76 -32.30
C VAL A 7 42.92 50.42 -32.66
N GLY A 8 42.12 49.43 -33.07
CA GLY A 8 42.55 48.40 -34.04
C GLY A 8 41.66 47.15 -34.17
N ARG A 9 40.77 47.11 -35.18
CA ARG A 9 40.08 45.90 -35.69
C ARG A 9 41.05 44.99 -36.45
N VAL A 10 40.91 43.65 -36.37
CA VAL A 10 41.24 42.72 -37.48
C VAL A 10 40.30 41.50 -37.51
N LEU A 11 39.98 41.12 -38.77
CA LEU A 11 39.33 39.92 -39.31
C LEU A 11 39.77 38.58 -38.65
N GLY A 12 39.00 37.49 -38.59
CA GLY A 12 38.35 36.77 -39.69
C GLY A 12 39.34 35.80 -40.36
N ILE A 13 39.10 34.48 -40.29
CA ILE A 13 39.31 33.43 -41.33
C ILE A 13 39.29 32.02 -40.70
N ALA A 14 38.55 31.13 -41.36
CA ALA A 14 38.43 29.69 -41.13
C ALA A 14 39.64 28.88 -41.65
N ALA A 15 39.87 27.68 -41.10
CA ALA A 15 40.55 26.61 -41.83
C ALA A 15 40.19 25.22 -41.29
N ALA A 16 39.65 24.39 -42.19
CA ALA A 16 39.46 22.95 -42.04
C ALA A 16 40.80 22.20 -42.11
N LYS A 17 40.90 21.01 -41.48
CA LYS A 17 41.85 19.97 -41.90
C LYS A 17 41.36 18.56 -41.54
N ARG A 18 41.41 17.69 -42.56
CA ARG A 18 41.13 16.25 -42.58
C ARG A 18 42.13 15.44 -41.74
N ALA A 19 41.72 14.30 -41.21
CA ALA A 19 42.61 13.18 -40.90
C ALA A 19 41.94 11.84 -41.27
N ARG A 20 42.74 10.96 -41.90
CA ARG A 20 42.37 9.67 -42.48
C ARG A 20 42.49 8.52 -41.48
N LEU A 21 41.70 7.47 -41.77
CA LEU A 21 41.79 6.06 -41.41
C LEU A 21 43.16 5.54 -40.92
N PHE A 22 43.14 4.78 -39.81
CA PHE A 22 43.95 3.56 -39.65
C PHE A 22 43.15 2.52 -38.86
N CYS A 23 43.01 1.33 -39.46
CA CYS A 23 42.43 0.12 -38.86
C CYS A 23 43.38 -0.47 -37.81
N TYR A 24 42.87 -0.85 -36.63
CA TYR A 24 43.43 -1.96 -35.86
C TYR A 24 42.31 -2.77 -35.16
N LEU A 25 42.51 -4.07 -35.26
CA LEU A 25 41.76 -5.26 -34.84
C LEU A 25 41.24 -5.28 -33.37
N LEU A 26 40.02 -5.84 -33.21
CA LEU A 26 39.38 -6.66 -32.13
C LEU A 26 40.10 -6.88 -30.77
N PRO A 27 39.40 -7.14 -29.63
CA PRO A 27 38.20 -7.98 -29.54
C PRO A 27 37.06 -7.59 -28.56
N CYS A 28 35.95 -8.32 -28.74
CA CYS A 28 34.76 -8.48 -27.90
C CYS A 28 34.91 -8.21 -26.40
N SER A 29 33.97 -7.45 -25.83
CA SER A 29 33.45 -7.62 -24.47
C SER A 29 32.06 -6.96 -24.33
N LEU A 30 31.04 -7.82 -24.35
CA LEU A 30 29.81 -7.80 -23.54
C LEU A 30 29.19 -6.44 -23.18
N ILE A 31 28.21 -6.01 -23.99
CA ILE A 31 27.14 -5.12 -23.54
C ILE A 31 25.93 -6.02 -23.25
N LEU A 32 25.69 -6.31 -21.97
CA LEU A 32 24.45 -6.92 -21.48
C LEU A 32 23.33 -5.88 -21.53
N ILE A 33 22.55 -5.90 -22.60
CA ILE A 33 21.23 -5.27 -22.62
C ILE A 33 20.28 -6.24 -21.92
N PHE A 34 19.84 -5.90 -20.71
CA PHE A 34 18.71 -6.54 -20.06
C PHE A 34 17.44 -6.18 -20.85
N VAL A 35 17.06 -7.05 -21.81
CA VAL A 35 15.71 -7.05 -22.36
C VAL A 35 14.84 -7.81 -21.36
N ALA A 36 13.94 -7.09 -20.69
CA ALA A 36 12.88 -7.67 -19.88
C ALA A 36 12.06 -8.64 -20.74
N ALA A 37 12.04 -9.91 -20.34
CA ALA A 37 11.25 -10.95 -20.98
C ALA A 37 9.76 -10.64 -20.82
N HIS A 38 9.18 -9.94 -21.80
CA HIS A 38 7.74 -9.96 -22.04
C HIS A 38 7.44 -11.22 -22.83
N SER A 39 6.90 -12.23 -22.16
CA SER A 39 6.42 -13.46 -22.80
C SER A 39 5.22 -13.14 -23.70
N ARG A 40 5.47 -12.83 -24.96
CA ARG A 40 4.51 -12.97 -26.06
C ARG A 40 4.51 -14.43 -26.50
N MET A 41 3.49 -15.19 -26.11
CA MET A 41 3.24 -16.50 -26.71
C MET A 41 2.30 -16.36 -27.89
N SER A 42 2.81 -16.61 -29.09
CA SER A 42 2.03 -16.93 -30.28
C SER A 42 2.69 -18.15 -30.92
N GLY A 43 1.93 -19.22 -31.09
CA GLY A 43 2.40 -20.47 -31.70
C GLY A 43 1.53 -21.66 -31.30
N GLY A 44 0.66 -22.11 -32.20
CA GLY A 44 -0.13 -23.32 -32.04
C GLY A 44 0.71 -24.59 -32.17
N GLY A 45 0.26 -25.64 -31.49
CA GLY A 45 0.82 -26.99 -31.54
C GLY A 45 0.41 -27.78 -30.31
N GLY A 46 -0.45 -28.79 -30.50
CA GLY A 46 -1.05 -29.56 -29.42
C GLY A 46 -0.03 -30.30 -28.55
N GLY A 47 -0.24 -30.20 -27.24
CA GLY A 47 0.45 -30.94 -26.19
C GLY A 47 -0.01 -30.38 -24.86
N GLY A 48 -0.75 -31.18 -24.08
CA GLY A 48 -1.24 -30.80 -22.76
C GLY A 48 -0.09 -30.55 -21.79
N GLY A 49 0.47 -29.35 -21.82
CA GLY A 49 1.40 -28.87 -20.81
C GLY A 49 0.61 -28.46 -19.58
N MET A 50 0.88 -29.12 -18.44
CA MET A 50 0.51 -28.57 -17.13
C MET A 50 1.00 -27.12 -17.07
N LEU A 51 0.08 -26.19 -16.84
CA LEU A 51 0.42 -24.81 -16.47
C LEU A 51 1.45 -24.88 -15.33
N PRO A 52 2.56 -24.11 -15.36
CA PRO A 52 3.55 -24.16 -14.30
C PRO A 52 2.88 -23.86 -12.97
N MET A 53 2.97 -24.82 -12.05
CA MET A 53 2.41 -24.73 -10.71
C MET A 53 3.12 -23.60 -9.99
N CYS A 54 2.39 -22.55 -9.60
CA CYS A 54 2.99 -21.42 -8.91
C CYS A 54 3.15 -21.76 -7.42
N LEU A 55 4.31 -21.43 -6.85
CA LEU A 55 4.64 -21.77 -5.46
C LEU A 55 4.05 -20.72 -4.51
N PRO A 56 3.42 -21.13 -3.39
CA PRO A 56 2.92 -20.20 -2.38
C PRO A 56 4.02 -19.26 -1.88
N GLN A 57 3.76 -17.95 -1.95
CA GLN A 57 4.70 -16.92 -1.51
C GLN A 57 4.73 -16.86 0.01
N THR A 58 5.93 -16.85 0.59
CA THR A 58 6.14 -16.74 2.04
C THR A 58 6.72 -15.39 2.44
N LYS A 59 7.50 -14.74 1.57
CA LYS A 59 8.04 -13.40 1.78
C LYS A 59 7.10 -12.35 1.20
N VAL A 60 6.35 -11.64 2.04
CA VAL A 60 5.31 -10.69 1.62
C VAL A 60 5.48 -9.34 2.31
N GLY A 61 5.70 -8.29 1.52
CA GLY A 61 5.70 -6.91 1.98
C GLY A 61 4.37 -6.22 1.66
N PHE A 62 3.50 -6.06 2.65
CA PHE A 62 2.24 -5.33 2.52
C PHE A 62 2.34 -3.92 3.11
N LEU A 63 2.31 -2.91 2.24
CA LEU A 63 2.08 -1.54 2.68
C LEU A 63 0.61 -1.38 3.11
N LYS A 64 0.40 -1.43 4.42
CA LYS A 64 -0.91 -1.24 5.04
C LYS A 64 -1.35 0.24 4.99
N MET A 65 -2.03 0.58 3.91
CA MET A 65 -2.56 1.91 3.63
C MET A 65 -3.61 2.37 4.66
N HIS A 66 -3.59 3.63 5.07
CA HIS A 66 -4.62 4.16 5.97
C HIS A 66 -6.00 4.26 5.30
N LYS A 67 -7.03 3.69 5.96
CA LYS A 67 -8.46 3.79 5.58
C LYS A 67 -8.84 3.22 4.21
N CYS A 68 -8.05 2.29 3.68
CA CYS A 68 -8.30 1.60 2.40
C CYS A 68 -8.72 0.12 2.57
N ALA A 69 -9.51 -0.21 3.60
CA ALA A 69 -9.85 -1.60 3.96
C ALA A 69 -8.63 -2.52 4.24
N SER A 70 -7.46 -1.92 4.50
CA SER A 70 -6.19 -2.62 4.68
C SER A 70 -6.13 -3.48 5.95
N SER A 71 -6.94 -3.21 6.97
CA SER A 71 -7.07 -4.07 8.16
C SER A 71 -7.63 -5.46 7.80
N THR A 72 -8.52 -5.56 6.82
CA THR A 72 -9.04 -6.85 6.34
C THR A 72 -7.93 -7.67 5.69
N VAL A 73 -7.14 -7.05 4.81
CA VAL A 73 -5.98 -7.68 4.15
C VAL A 73 -4.91 -8.07 5.19
N GLN A 74 -4.62 -7.20 6.14
CA GLN A 74 -3.68 -7.50 7.23
C GLN A 74 -4.12 -8.73 8.03
N ASN A 75 -5.41 -8.85 8.37
CA ASN A 75 -5.92 -10.02 9.08
C ASN A 75 -5.72 -11.32 8.28
N ILE A 76 -5.96 -11.29 6.96
CA ILE A 76 -5.68 -12.41 6.05
C ILE A 76 -4.19 -12.80 6.12
N LEU A 77 -3.29 -11.83 6.00
CA LEU A 77 -1.84 -12.08 6.04
C LEU A 77 -1.37 -12.62 7.39
N PHE A 78 -1.89 -12.09 8.50
CA PHE A 78 -1.58 -12.57 9.85
C PHE A 78 -2.04 -14.00 10.07
N ARG A 79 -3.28 -14.33 9.66
CA ARG A 79 -3.82 -15.68 9.79
C ARG A 79 -3.06 -16.68 8.93
N TYR A 80 -2.77 -16.34 7.68
CA TYR A 80 -2.00 -17.22 6.82
C TYR A 80 -0.59 -17.42 7.36
N GLY A 81 0.11 -16.35 7.74
CA GLY A 81 1.47 -16.46 8.26
C GLY A 81 1.53 -17.24 9.56
N GLU A 82 0.59 -17.02 10.48
CA GLU A 82 0.52 -17.79 11.73
C GLU A 82 0.27 -19.28 11.48
N ALA A 83 -0.61 -19.62 10.53
CA ALA A 83 -0.91 -21.02 10.18
C ALA A 83 0.26 -21.74 9.51
N HIS A 84 1.23 -21.01 8.96
CA HIS A 84 2.40 -21.54 8.26
C HIS A 84 3.73 -21.25 9.00
N ASP A 85 3.67 -20.91 10.30
CA ASP A 85 4.83 -20.61 11.15
C ASP A 85 5.79 -19.53 10.57
N LEU A 86 5.22 -18.55 9.86
CA LEU A 86 5.96 -17.41 9.31
C LEU A 86 6.21 -16.33 10.36
N ASN A 87 7.35 -15.64 10.24
CA ASN A 87 7.77 -14.58 11.14
C ASN A 87 7.38 -13.20 10.59
N PHE A 88 7.03 -12.26 11.47
CA PHE A 88 6.50 -10.95 11.12
C PHE A 88 7.44 -9.82 11.53
N VAL A 89 7.51 -8.81 10.66
CA VAL A 89 8.14 -7.52 10.96
C VAL A 89 7.18 -6.71 11.85
N LEU A 90 7.44 -6.70 13.16
CA LEU A 90 6.57 -6.08 14.16
C LEU A 90 7.34 -5.08 15.04
N PRO A 91 6.71 -3.95 15.45
CA PRO A 91 7.29 -3.07 16.46
C PRO A 91 7.28 -3.75 17.83
N SER A 92 8.15 -3.31 18.75
CA SER A 92 8.16 -3.81 20.14
C SER A 92 6.87 -3.53 20.92
N LYS A 93 6.11 -2.52 20.49
CA LYS A 93 4.81 -2.12 21.05
C LYS A 93 3.90 -1.52 19.97
N ASN A 94 2.59 -1.57 20.19
CA ASN A 94 1.58 -1.01 19.30
C ASN A 94 1.68 -1.58 17.85
N ASN A 95 1.31 -0.79 16.84
CA ASN A 95 1.14 -1.26 15.46
C ASN A 95 1.80 -0.37 14.40
N TYR A 96 2.77 0.47 14.78
CA TYR A 96 3.48 1.36 13.85
C TYR A 96 4.98 1.09 13.83
N LEU A 97 5.56 1.10 12.63
CA LEU A 97 6.99 1.16 12.35
C LEU A 97 7.24 2.37 11.44
N GLY A 98 7.84 3.44 11.95
CA GLY A 98 8.03 4.67 11.17
C GLY A 98 6.72 5.44 10.95
N LYS A 99 6.22 6.09 12.00
CA LYS A 99 4.97 6.88 11.96
C LYS A 99 5.19 8.30 11.43
N GLU A 100 6.22 8.98 11.93
CA GLU A 100 6.57 10.37 11.57
C GLU A 100 7.74 10.44 10.59
N VAL A 101 8.51 9.36 10.50
CA VAL A 101 9.64 9.20 9.59
C VAL A 101 9.49 7.88 8.83
N PRO A 102 10.00 7.80 7.59
CA PRO A 102 10.04 6.54 6.85
C PRO A 102 10.65 5.40 7.66
N PHE A 103 10.17 4.18 7.42
CA PHE A 103 10.71 2.99 8.05
C PHE A 103 12.22 2.86 7.81
N ASN A 104 12.90 2.38 8.85
CA ASN A 104 14.28 1.96 8.81
C ASN A 104 14.44 0.69 9.65
N ARG A 105 15.15 -0.32 9.15
CA ARG A 105 15.27 -1.61 9.86
C ARG A 105 15.92 -1.51 11.23
N THR A 106 16.67 -0.44 11.51
CA THR A 106 17.22 -0.18 12.85
C THR A 106 16.14 -0.03 13.93
N GLN A 107 14.91 0.35 13.55
CA GLN A 107 13.77 0.43 14.47
C GLN A 107 13.37 -0.91 15.10
N ILE A 108 13.81 -2.03 14.51
CA ILE A 108 13.55 -3.39 15.01
C ILE A 108 14.84 -4.16 15.32
N ALA A 109 16.00 -3.50 15.38
CA ALA A 109 17.27 -4.19 15.62
C ALA A 109 17.34 -4.84 17.01
N ASP A 110 16.76 -4.19 18.02
CA ASP A 110 16.88 -4.59 19.43
C ASP A 110 15.63 -5.30 19.97
N VAL A 111 14.71 -5.73 19.08
CA VAL A 111 13.56 -6.53 19.54
C VAL A 111 14.03 -7.93 19.96
N PRO A 112 13.40 -8.57 20.96
CA PRO A 112 13.82 -9.90 21.45
C PRO A 112 13.84 -11.00 20.38
N TRP A 113 13.18 -10.77 19.23
CA TRP A 113 13.08 -11.69 18.11
C TRP A 113 13.86 -11.23 16.87
N SER A 114 14.88 -10.37 17.00
CA SER A 114 15.65 -9.89 15.84
C SER A 114 16.44 -10.99 15.11
N GLY A 115 16.73 -12.11 15.77
CA GLY A 115 17.52 -13.22 15.23
C GLY A 115 16.77 -14.26 14.40
N ILE A 116 15.43 -14.24 14.36
CA ILE A 116 14.64 -15.35 13.75
C ILE A 116 14.38 -15.16 12.24
N GLY A 117 14.79 -14.03 11.66
CA GLY A 117 14.44 -13.64 10.29
C GLY A 117 12.96 -13.26 10.14
N TYR A 118 12.60 -12.69 8.99
CA TYR A 118 11.24 -12.16 8.75
C TYR A 118 10.67 -12.57 7.41
N ASP A 119 9.36 -12.80 7.38
CA ASP A 119 8.61 -13.26 6.22
C ASP A 119 7.53 -12.26 5.80
N ILE A 120 6.75 -11.73 6.75
CA ILE A 120 5.63 -10.83 6.45
C ILE A 120 5.83 -9.46 7.10
N PHE A 121 5.77 -8.40 6.30
CA PHE A 121 5.62 -7.02 6.77
C PHE A 121 4.20 -6.57 6.49
N ALA A 122 3.39 -6.28 7.52
CA ALA A 122 1.98 -5.88 7.32
C ALA A 122 1.45 -4.89 8.38
N VAL A 123 2.32 -4.08 8.98
CA VAL A 123 1.94 -3.05 9.98
C VAL A 123 1.95 -1.64 9.39
N HIS A 124 1.38 -0.66 10.10
CA HIS A 124 1.37 0.71 9.62
C HIS A 124 2.77 1.32 9.58
N THR A 125 3.08 2.01 8.49
CA THR A 125 4.38 2.60 8.24
C THR A 125 4.32 3.70 7.19
N VAL A 126 5.24 4.65 7.25
CA VAL A 126 5.68 5.42 6.09
C VAL A 126 6.70 4.58 5.33
N TRP A 127 6.32 4.12 4.14
CA TRP A 127 7.03 3.08 3.41
C TRP A 127 8.44 3.51 2.98
N ASN A 128 9.37 2.60 3.15
CA ASN A 128 10.72 2.71 2.61
C ASN A 128 11.07 1.37 1.94
N PHE A 129 10.89 1.31 0.62
CA PHE A 129 11.02 0.07 -0.15
C PHE A 129 12.38 -0.60 0.05
N ALA A 130 13.48 0.17 -0.02
CA ALA A 130 14.82 -0.37 0.14
C ALA A 130 15.05 -1.02 1.52
N GLU A 131 14.48 -0.43 2.58
CA GLU A 131 14.60 -0.95 3.93
C GLU A 131 13.76 -2.21 4.15
N VAL A 132 12.55 -2.25 3.59
CA VAL A 132 11.68 -3.44 3.66
C VAL A 132 12.23 -4.57 2.79
N GLN A 133 12.68 -4.29 1.57
CA GLN A 133 13.25 -5.29 0.67
C GLN A 133 14.51 -5.94 1.24
N ALA A 134 15.37 -5.16 1.89
CA ALA A 134 16.55 -5.71 2.54
C ALA A 134 16.21 -6.60 3.76
N LEU A 135 15.03 -6.47 4.37
CA LEU A 135 14.55 -7.39 5.41
C LEU A 135 13.95 -8.68 4.86
N LEU A 136 13.13 -8.56 3.81
CA LEU A 136 12.36 -9.70 3.27
C LEU A 136 13.10 -10.46 2.16
N GLY A 137 14.08 -9.82 1.53
CA GLY A 137 14.84 -10.32 0.39
C GLY A 137 14.32 -9.78 -0.95
N PRO A 138 15.15 -9.85 -2.02
CA PRO A 138 14.82 -9.32 -3.34
C PRO A 138 13.72 -10.10 -4.09
N ALA A 139 13.44 -11.34 -3.65
CA ALA A 139 12.39 -12.19 -4.22
C ALA A 139 11.04 -12.07 -3.49
N ALA A 140 10.92 -11.17 -2.51
CA ALA A 140 9.68 -10.95 -1.80
C ALA A 140 8.61 -10.33 -2.72
N THR A 141 7.35 -10.71 -2.50
CA THR A 141 6.20 -10.12 -3.19
C THR A 141 5.72 -8.88 -2.45
N PHE A 142 5.62 -7.75 -3.14
CA PHE A 142 5.20 -6.47 -2.57
C PHE A 142 3.80 -6.10 -3.01
N ILE A 143 2.93 -5.82 -2.03
CA ILE A 143 1.52 -5.56 -2.26
C ILE A 143 1.06 -4.32 -1.50
N SER A 144 0.04 -3.64 -2.03
CA SER A 144 -0.58 -2.49 -1.39
C SER A 144 -2.05 -2.39 -1.79
N ILE A 145 -2.76 -1.40 -1.27
CA ILE A 145 -4.16 -1.13 -1.59
C ILE A 145 -4.42 0.38 -1.61
N VAL A 146 -5.09 0.86 -2.66
CA VAL A 146 -5.51 2.26 -2.80
C VAL A 146 -7.03 2.39 -2.69
N ARG A 147 -7.49 3.62 -2.48
CA ARG A 147 -8.91 3.99 -2.39
C ARG A 147 -9.12 5.35 -3.04
N ASP A 148 -10.35 5.65 -3.46
CA ASP A 148 -10.74 7.01 -3.86
C ASP A 148 -10.28 8.02 -2.80
N PRO A 149 -9.45 9.03 -3.17
CA PRO A 149 -8.86 9.94 -2.21
C PRO A 149 -9.87 10.75 -1.40
N VAL A 150 -11.03 11.08 -2.01
CA VAL A 150 -12.08 11.85 -1.33
C VAL A 150 -12.77 10.98 -0.28
N ASP A 151 -13.09 9.73 -0.60
CA ASP A 151 -13.67 8.78 0.34
C ASP A 151 -12.71 8.39 1.47
N LEU A 152 -11.41 8.32 1.16
CA LEU A 152 -10.35 8.14 2.16
C LEU A 152 -10.31 9.35 3.09
N PHE A 153 -10.26 10.56 2.55
CA PHE A 153 -10.18 11.79 3.32
C PHE A 153 -11.42 11.99 4.21
N GLU A 154 -12.63 11.78 3.70
CA GLU A 154 -13.86 11.80 4.51
C GLU A 154 -13.78 10.81 5.67
N SER A 155 -13.22 9.62 5.41
CA SER A 155 -13.03 8.61 6.43
C SER A 155 -12.02 9.03 7.50
N LEU A 156 -10.92 9.70 7.13
CA LEU A 156 -9.95 10.23 8.07
C LEU A 156 -10.51 11.40 8.88
N TYR A 157 -11.20 12.33 8.22
CA TYR A 157 -11.78 13.51 8.85
C TYR A 157 -12.69 13.14 10.01
N THR A 158 -13.55 12.13 9.78
CA THR A 158 -14.43 11.60 10.82
C THR A 158 -13.67 10.80 11.88
N TYR A 159 -12.76 9.92 11.46
CA TYR A 159 -12.01 9.05 12.37
C TYR A 159 -11.11 9.83 13.33
N ALA A 160 -10.39 10.83 12.83
CA ALA A 160 -9.47 11.67 13.60
C ALA A 160 -10.19 12.81 14.33
N ARG A 161 -11.52 12.90 14.23
CA ARG A 161 -12.35 13.97 14.85
C ARG A 161 -11.87 15.37 14.44
N TRP A 162 -11.50 15.51 13.17
CA TRP A 162 -11.03 16.77 12.62
C TRP A 162 -12.12 17.84 12.59
N ASP A 163 -13.40 17.44 12.63
CA ASP A 163 -14.50 18.35 12.89
C ASP A 163 -14.35 19.09 14.22
N GLN A 164 -13.88 18.38 15.25
CA GLN A 164 -13.69 18.91 16.60
C GLN A 164 -12.35 19.62 16.76
N LEU A 165 -11.31 19.12 16.10
CA LEU A 165 -9.97 19.73 16.11
C LEU A 165 -9.99 21.08 15.40
N PHE A 166 -10.52 21.12 14.19
CA PHE A 166 -10.58 22.32 13.36
C PHE A 166 -11.80 23.20 13.63
N LYS A 167 -12.73 22.74 14.48
CA LYS A 167 -14.03 23.40 14.73
C LYS A 167 -14.76 23.72 13.42
N MET A 168 -14.69 22.78 12.47
CA MET A 168 -15.10 22.99 11.08
C MET A 168 -15.72 21.72 10.51
N SER A 169 -16.90 21.82 9.88
CA SER A 169 -17.45 20.67 9.14
C SER A 169 -16.61 20.37 7.90
N LEU A 170 -16.64 19.13 7.41
CA LEU A 170 -15.94 18.74 6.19
C LEU A 170 -16.34 19.60 4.97
N TYR A 171 -17.61 19.97 4.86
CA TYR A 171 -18.11 20.90 3.84
C TYR A 171 -17.50 22.30 3.93
N ARG A 172 -17.31 22.83 5.14
CA ARG A 172 -16.67 24.12 5.34
C ARG A 172 -15.16 24.02 5.09
N PHE A 173 -14.56 22.91 5.47
CA PHE A 173 -13.16 22.61 5.21
C PHE A 173 -12.86 22.58 3.71
N ALA A 174 -13.62 21.80 2.93
CA ALA A 174 -13.44 21.69 1.48
C ALA A 174 -13.50 23.06 0.77
N ARG A 175 -14.43 23.93 1.19
CA ARG A 175 -14.52 25.30 0.69
C ARG A 175 -13.32 26.16 1.11
N ALA A 176 -12.87 26.06 2.36
CA ALA A 176 -11.76 26.85 2.86
C ALA A 176 -10.44 26.53 2.13
N VAL A 177 -10.14 25.23 1.92
CA VAL A 177 -8.92 24.80 1.21
C VAL A 177 -8.96 25.17 -0.27
N SER A 178 -10.12 25.12 -0.91
CA SER A 178 -10.28 25.55 -2.31
C SER A 178 -10.03 27.05 -2.50
N LEU A 179 -10.47 27.88 -1.55
CA LEU A 179 -10.31 29.33 -1.63
C LEU A 179 -8.92 29.82 -1.17
N ASN A 180 -8.05 28.91 -0.69
CA ASN A 180 -6.76 29.23 -0.07
C ASN A 180 -6.89 30.31 1.04
N THR A 181 -8.08 30.38 1.67
CA THR A 181 -8.44 31.38 2.69
C THR A 181 -7.96 31.00 4.08
N THR A 182 -7.54 29.75 4.22
CA THR A 182 -6.78 29.23 5.34
C THR A 182 -5.38 28.94 4.85
N ARG A 183 -4.34 29.21 5.66
CA ARG A 183 -3.04 28.58 5.43
C ARG A 183 -3.27 27.08 5.55
N SER A 184 -3.38 26.39 4.43
CA SER A 184 -3.45 24.92 4.36
C SER A 184 -2.39 24.29 5.26
N GLN A 185 -1.21 24.92 5.37
CA GLN A 185 -0.12 24.55 6.28
C GLN A 185 -0.50 24.43 7.77
N ASP A 186 -1.42 25.26 8.27
CA ASP A 186 -1.88 25.19 9.67
C ASP A 186 -2.79 23.97 9.93
N PHE A 187 -3.38 23.39 8.87
CA PHE A 187 -4.21 22.17 8.92
C PHE A 187 -3.41 20.90 8.62
N LEU A 188 -2.29 21.04 7.89
CA LEU A 188 -1.40 19.95 7.48
C LEU A 188 -0.53 19.41 8.63
N THR A 189 -0.36 20.20 9.68
CA THR A 189 0.58 19.86 10.78
C THR A 189 -0.10 19.26 12.02
N VAL A 190 -1.42 19.06 12.03
CA VAL A 190 -2.15 18.89 13.30
C VAL A 190 -3.01 17.63 13.37
N GLY A 191 -2.56 16.69 14.20
CA GLY A 191 -3.43 15.88 15.05
C GLY A 191 -3.55 14.41 14.67
N ALA A 192 -2.77 13.56 15.36
CA ALA A 192 -2.81 12.09 15.42
C ALA A 192 -1.81 11.30 14.54
N GLY A 193 -0.92 11.99 13.81
CA GLY A 193 0.11 11.36 12.97
C GLY A 193 -0.43 10.74 11.69
N TYR A 194 -1.44 11.41 11.13
CA TYR A 194 -1.85 11.29 9.73
C TYR A 194 -1.38 12.56 9.02
N SER A 195 -1.00 12.45 7.76
CA SER A 195 -0.68 13.63 6.93
C SER A 195 -1.97 14.34 6.52
N GLY A 196 -3.05 13.59 6.28
CA GLY A 196 -4.36 14.10 5.89
C GLY A 196 -4.42 14.68 4.48
N HIS A 197 -3.37 15.33 3.99
CA HIS A 197 -3.23 15.70 2.59
C HIS A 197 -2.41 14.66 1.84
N ASN A 198 -2.97 14.14 0.75
CA ASN A 198 -2.34 13.08 -0.05
C ASN A 198 -1.82 11.91 0.81
N GLN A 199 -2.67 11.41 1.72
CA GLN A 199 -2.31 10.38 2.69
C GLN A 199 -1.71 9.13 2.04
N MET A 200 -2.20 8.71 0.87
CA MET A 200 -1.67 7.50 0.23
C MET A 200 -0.23 7.69 -0.25
N LEU A 201 0.08 8.82 -0.90
CA LEU A 201 1.46 9.14 -1.28
C LEU A 201 2.37 9.31 -0.07
N HIS A 202 1.86 9.89 1.03
CA HIS A 202 2.59 9.95 2.29
C HIS A 202 2.91 8.55 2.83
N ASP A 203 1.92 7.64 2.86
CA ASP A 203 2.11 6.24 3.26
C ASP A 203 3.10 5.52 2.34
N PHE A 204 3.13 5.81 1.04
CA PHE A 204 4.14 5.32 0.10
C PHE A 204 5.55 5.93 0.31
N GLY A 205 5.71 6.87 1.24
CA GLY A 205 6.98 7.49 1.59
C GLY A 205 7.34 8.73 0.78
N LEU A 206 6.40 9.34 0.05
CA LEU A 206 6.63 10.63 -0.60
C LEU A 206 6.63 11.75 0.46
N PRO A 207 7.73 12.51 0.63
CA PRO A 207 7.72 13.64 1.55
C PRO A 207 6.65 14.67 1.16
N GLU A 208 6.00 15.29 2.14
CA GLU A 208 4.90 16.24 1.89
C GLU A 208 5.32 17.37 0.93
N LYS A 209 6.51 17.95 1.14
CA LYS A 209 7.08 19.00 0.26
C LYS A 209 7.18 18.57 -1.21
N ASP A 210 7.33 17.27 -1.47
CA ASP A 210 7.47 16.71 -2.81
C ASP A 210 6.11 16.40 -3.46
N SER A 211 5.05 16.25 -2.65
CA SER A 211 3.67 16.07 -3.13
C SER A 211 3.14 17.25 -3.93
N TYR A 212 3.70 18.45 -3.74
CA TYR A 212 3.36 19.66 -4.50
C TYR A 212 3.99 19.72 -5.90
N SER A 213 4.89 18.78 -6.25
CA SER A 213 5.57 18.76 -7.55
C SER A 213 5.05 17.63 -8.44
N VAL A 214 4.40 18.00 -9.55
CA VAL A 214 3.91 17.03 -10.55
C VAL A 214 5.00 16.07 -11.03
N ALA A 215 6.24 16.56 -11.21
CA ALA A 215 7.36 15.74 -11.65
C ALA A 215 7.74 14.68 -10.60
N LYS A 216 7.79 15.06 -9.32
CA LYS A 216 8.11 14.13 -8.23
C LYS A 216 6.97 13.14 -7.97
N VAL A 217 5.72 13.58 -8.06
CA VAL A 217 4.54 12.71 -7.96
C VAL A 217 4.55 11.67 -9.09
N ARG A 218 4.78 12.08 -10.34
CA ARG A 218 4.89 11.15 -11.48
C ARG A 218 6.03 10.15 -11.30
N LYS A 219 7.20 10.63 -10.87
CA LYS A 219 8.33 9.76 -10.57
C LYS A 219 7.95 8.73 -9.51
N LYS A 220 7.37 9.15 -8.39
CA LYS A 220 6.98 8.24 -7.32
C LYS A 220 5.94 7.21 -7.77
N ILE A 221 4.97 7.59 -8.61
CA ILE A 221 4.00 6.64 -9.19
C ILE A 221 4.72 5.58 -10.05
N ALA A 222 5.69 5.99 -10.86
CA ALA A 222 6.49 5.07 -11.66
C ALA A 222 7.37 4.15 -10.80
N ASP A 223 7.98 4.69 -9.74
CA ASP A 223 8.73 3.90 -8.76
C ASP A 223 7.82 2.84 -8.11
N ILE A 224 6.60 3.22 -7.66
CA ILE A 224 5.63 2.28 -7.06
C ILE A 224 5.22 1.20 -8.07
N GLU A 225 5.00 1.54 -9.35
CA GLU A 225 4.64 0.55 -10.38
C GLU A 225 5.77 -0.48 -10.62
N GLN A 226 7.02 -0.09 -10.42
CA GLN A 226 8.16 -1.01 -10.50
C GLN A 226 8.37 -1.82 -9.21
N GLU A 227 8.07 -1.23 -8.06
CA GLU A 227 8.33 -1.79 -6.72
C GLU A 227 7.25 -2.77 -6.25
N PHE A 228 6.00 -2.63 -6.70
CA PHE A 228 4.85 -3.41 -6.19
C PHE A 228 4.26 -4.34 -7.25
N ASP A 229 4.16 -5.62 -6.91
CA ASP A 229 3.58 -6.68 -7.76
C ASP A 229 2.06 -6.55 -7.91
N LEU A 230 1.39 -6.05 -6.86
CA LEU A 230 -0.05 -5.80 -6.88
C LEU A 230 -0.43 -4.60 -6.01
N VAL A 231 -1.11 -3.62 -6.63
CA VAL A 231 -1.82 -2.56 -5.92
C VAL A 231 -3.33 -2.77 -6.10
N MET A 232 -3.98 -3.20 -5.02
CA MET A 232 -5.42 -3.47 -4.95
C MET A 232 -6.25 -2.19 -4.94
N VAL A 233 -7.57 -2.31 -5.16
CA VAL A 233 -8.53 -1.20 -5.14
C VAL A 233 -9.63 -1.50 -4.12
N ALA A 234 -9.72 -0.66 -3.07
CA ALA A 234 -10.62 -0.89 -1.95
C ALA A 234 -12.11 -0.92 -2.32
N GLU A 235 -12.52 -0.18 -3.37
CA GLU A 235 -13.92 -0.22 -3.85
C GLU A 235 -14.30 -1.55 -4.50
N ASP A 236 -13.33 -2.35 -4.94
CA ASP A 236 -13.52 -3.66 -5.57
C ASP A 236 -12.74 -4.73 -4.80
N LEU A 237 -13.03 -4.81 -3.49
CA LEU A 237 -12.28 -5.65 -2.57
C LEU A 237 -12.39 -7.15 -2.92
N ASP A 238 -13.55 -7.62 -3.39
CA ASP A 238 -13.72 -9.03 -3.79
C ASP A 238 -12.77 -9.39 -4.94
N ALA A 239 -12.72 -8.57 -6.01
CA ALA A 239 -11.78 -8.78 -7.10
C ALA A 239 -10.33 -8.61 -6.63
N SER A 240 -10.08 -7.66 -5.74
CA SER A 240 -8.76 -7.44 -5.15
C SER A 240 -8.24 -8.66 -4.40
N LEU A 241 -9.08 -9.32 -3.60
CA LEU A 241 -8.73 -10.53 -2.86
C LEU A 241 -8.55 -11.74 -3.77
N VAL A 242 -9.32 -11.86 -4.86
CA VAL A 242 -9.08 -12.90 -5.87
C VAL A 242 -7.73 -12.70 -6.54
N LEU A 243 -7.40 -11.48 -6.96
CA LEU A 243 -6.11 -11.17 -7.57
C LEU A 243 -4.95 -11.30 -6.57
N LEU A 244 -5.19 -11.05 -5.28
CA LEU A 244 -4.22 -11.29 -4.22
C LEU A 244 -3.93 -12.79 -4.06
N SER A 245 -4.95 -13.64 -4.07
CA SER A 245 -4.80 -15.10 -4.06
C SER A 245 -3.95 -15.60 -5.23
N GLU A 246 -4.22 -15.09 -6.45
CA GLU A 246 -3.41 -15.42 -7.64
C GLU A 246 -1.95 -14.93 -7.50
N THR A 247 -1.77 -13.70 -6.99
CA THR A 247 -0.44 -13.07 -6.87
C THR A 247 0.43 -13.77 -5.83
N LEU A 248 -0.15 -14.21 -4.72
CA LEU A 248 0.56 -14.91 -3.66
C LEU A 248 0.60 -16.43 -3.85
N CYS A 249 -0.09 -16.98 -4.85
CA CYS A 249 -0.30 -18.42 -5.01
C CYS A 249 -0.90 -19.07 -3.75
N TRP A 250 -1.80 -18.34 -3.09
CA TRP A 250 -2.52 -18.83 -1.91
C TRP A 250 -3.90 -19.34 -2.32
N PRO A 251 -4.44 -20.36 -1.63
CA PRO A 251 -5.79 -20.83 -1.91
C PRO A 251 -6.82 -19.72 -1.66
N LEU A 252 -7.91 -19.71 -2.43
CA LEU A 252 -8.96 -18.71 -2.29
C LEU A 252 -9.59 -18.73 -0.89
N GLU A 253 -9.60 -19.90 -0.24
CA GLU A 253 -10.03 -20.11 1.14
C GLU A 253 -9.23 -19.27 2.14
N ALA A 254 -7.94 -18.99 1.87
CA ALA A 254 -7.13 -18.12 2.71
C ALA A 254 -7.60 -16.65 2.66
N MET A 255 -8.33 -16.25 1.60
CA MET A 255 -8.86 -14.89 1.43
C MET A 255 -10.17 -14.65 2.20
N VAL A 256 -10.72 -15.67 2.83
CA VAL A 256 -11.94 -15.54 3.64
C VAL A 256 -11.69 -14.57 4.79
N ALA A 257 -12.52 -13.54 4.92
CA ALA A 257 -12.37 -12.52 5.94
C ALA A 257 -13.70 -11.92 6.38
N LEU A 258 -13.74 -11.48 7.64
CA LEU A 258 -14.75 -10.55 8.12
C LEU A 258 -14.27 -9.13 7.81
N PRO A 259 -15.10 -8.26 7.21
CA PRO A 259 -14.73 -6.87 7.00
C PRO A 259 -14.39 -6.15 8.31
N VAL A 260 -13.11 -5.95 8.62
CA VAL A 260 -12.67 -5.33 9.87
C VAL A 260 -12.71 -3.80 9.76
N ASN A 261 -13.03 -3.11 10.86
CA ASN A 261 -13.07 -1.64 10.95
C ASN A 261 -14.07 -0.98 9.97
N VAL A 262 -15.19 -1.64 9.70
CA VAL A 262 -16.27 -1.06 8.89
C VAL A 262 -17.02 0.00 9.72
N ARG A 263 -17.03 1.25 9.24
CA ARG A 263 -17.78 2.33 9.87
C ARG A 263 -19.28 2.10 9.80
N PHE A 264 -19.99 2.41 10.89
CA PHE A 264 -21.45 2.42 10.87
C PHE A 264 -22.00 3.49 9.89
N PRO A 265 -23.14 3.26 9.23
CA PRO A 265 -23.69 4.19 8.23
C PRO A 265 -23.87 5.62 8.73
N GLN A 266 -24.30 5.81 9.98
CA GLN A 266 -24.50 7.13 10.58
C GLN A 266 -23.22 7.96 10.75
N TYR A 267 -22.05 7.33 10.67
CA TYR A 267 -20.74 8.01 10.72
C TYR A 267 -20.11 8.18 9.34
N LYS A 268 -20.88 7.97 8.27
CA LYS A 268 -20.48 8.29 6.90
C LYS A 268 -21.16 9.59 6.49
N GLN A 269 -20.36 10.56 6.07
CA GLN A 269 -20.91 11.81 5.54
C GLN A 269 -21.17 11.63 4.04
N PRO A 270 -22.43 11.67 3.58
CA PRO A 270 -22.68 11.83 2.15
C PRO A 270 -22.12 13.19 1.74
N LEU A 271 -21.34 13.25 0.66
CA LEU A 271 -20.79 14.50 0.11
C LEU A 271 -21.44 14.76 -1.24
N ASP A 272 -21.88 16.00 -1.47
CA ASP A 272 -22.33 16.44 -2.78
C ASP A 272 -21.16 16.53 -3.78
N GLU A 273 -21.45 16.48 -5.08
CA GLU A 273 -20.41 16.46 -6.11
C GLU A 273 -19.56 17.75 -6.10
N GLN A 274 -20.16 18.88 -5.72
CA GLN A 274 -19.41 20.14 -5.58
C GLN A 274 -18.30 19.98 -4.54
N THR A 275 -18.63 19.51 -3.34
CA THR A 275 -17.67 19.28 -2.24
C THR A 275 -16.64 18.22 -2.63
N ARG A 276 -17.08 17.14 -3.30
CA ARG A 276 -16.15 16.12 -3.82
C ARG A 276 -15.16 16.69 -4.81
N ALA A 277 -15.59 17.57 -5.73
CA ALA A 277 -14.71 18.21 -6.69
C ALA A 277 -13.65 19.10 -6.00
N LEU A 278 -14.05 19.92 -5.03
CA LEU A 278 -13.10 20.76 -4.27
C LEU A 278 -12.03 19.92 -3.56
N LEU A 279 -12.43 18.81 -2.92
CA LEU A 279 -11.48 17.91 -2.26
C LEU A 279 -10.59 17.18 -3.27
N ARG A 280 -11.15 16.75 -4.40
CA ARG A 280 -10.40 16.07 -5.47
C ARG A 280 -9.30 16.97 -6.05
N ASP A 281 -9.59 18.25 -6.24
CA ASP A 281 -8.61 19.23 -6.71
C ASP A 281 -7.52 19.50 -5.65
N TRP A 282 -7.89 19.56 -4.38
CA TRP A 282 -6.93 19.73 -3.29
C TRP A 282 -6.04 18.50 -3.09
N LEU A 283 -6.59 17.29 -3.29
CA LEU A 283 -5.92 15.98 -3.21
C LEU A 283 -5.40 15.49 -4.57
N TRP A 284 -5.06 16.41 -5.49
CA TRP A 284 -4.74 16.06 -6.88
C TRP A 284 -3.62 15.01 -7.02
N ALA A 285 -2.65 14.98 -6.11
CA ALA A 285 -1.52 14.07 -6.20
C ALA A 285 -1.94 12.63 -5.88
N ASP A 286 -2.73 12.43 -4.82
CA ASP A 286 -3.35 11.13 -4.53
C ASP A 286 -4.38 10.76 -5.61
N GLN A 287 -5.05 11.74 -6.23
CA GLN A 287 -5.94 11.48 -7.35
C GLN A 287 -5.19 10.94 -8.57
N MET A 288 -4.01 11.48 -8.88
CA MET A 288 -3.14 10.95 -9.93
C MET A 288 -2.71 9.51 -9.63
N LEU A 289 -2.28 9.24 -8.39
CA LEU A 289 -1.92 7.90 -7.92
C LEU A 289 -3.09 6.91 -8.07
N TYR A 290 -4.26 7.27 -7.53
CA TYR A 290 -5.46 6.42 -7.57
C TYR A 290 -5.88 6.09 -9.00
N GLN A 291 -5.96 7.10 -9.87
CA GLN A 291 -6.34 6.88 -11.26
C GLN A 291 -5.36 5.97 -12.01
N HIS A 292 -4.06 6.10 -11.72
CA HIS A 292 -3.04 5.23 -12.32
C HIS A 292 -3.25 3.77 -11.93
N PHE A 293 -3.27 3.49 -10.63
CA PHE A 293 -3.40 2.11 -10.15
C PHE A 293 -4.78 1.52 -10.39
N LYS A 294 -5.85 2.33 -10.44
CA LYS A 294 -7.18 1.87 -10.86
C LYS A 294 -7.18 1.38 -12.31
N ARG A 295 -6.47 2.05 -13.23
CA ARG A 295 -6.32 1.58 -14.62
C ARG A 295 -5.51 0.29 -14.70
N LEU A 296 -4.38 0.21 -13.97
CA LEU A 296 -3.56 -1.00 -13.92
C LEU A 296 -4.34 -2.18 -13.33
N PHE A 297 -5.11 -1.95 -12.27
CA PHE A 297 -5.98 -2.95 -11.66
C PHE A 297 -7.05 -3.44 -12.64
N HIS A 298 -7.69 -2.54 -13.40
CA HIS A 298 -8.64 -2.92 -14.43
C HIS A 298 -8.00 -3.79 -15.52
N ARG A 299 -6.77 -3.46 -15.95
CA ARG A 299 -5.98 -4.29 -16.87
C ARG A 299 -5.72 -5.67 -16.27
N ARG A 300 -5.34 -5.76 -14.99
CA ARG A 300 -5.10 -7.02 -14.28
C ARG A 300 -6.36 -7.90 -14.21
N LYS A 301 -7.54 -7.30 -13.98
CA LYS A 301 -8.82 -8.01 -14.05
C LYS A 301 -9.08 -8.61 -15.43
N HIS A 302 -8.81 -7.84 -16.48
CA HIS A 302 -8.96 -8.31 -17.87
C HIS A 302 -7.97 -9.45 -18.19
N GLU A 303 -6.71 -9.34 -17.78
CA GLU A 303 -5.69 -10.39 -17.93
C GLU A 303 -6.05 -11.68 -17.18
N PHE A 304 -6.66 -11.57 -15.99
CA PHE A 304 -7.16 -12.73 -15.24
C PHE A 304 -8.31 -13.44 -15.96
N GLY A 305 -9.09 -12.69 -16.74
CA GLY A 305 -10.26 -13.15 -17.49
C GLY A 305 -11.57 -12.89 -16.75
N GLU A 306 -12.53 -12.25 -17.43
CA GLU A 306 -13.79 -11.79 -16.82
C GLU A 306 -14.63 -12.92 -16.22
N VAL A 307 -14.80 -14.03 -16.96
CA VAL A 307 -15.58 -15.20 -16.50
C VAL A 307 -14.93 -15.84 -15.28
N ARG A 308 -13.63 -16.13 -15.37
CA ARG A 308 -12.83 -16.72 -14.28
C ARG A 308 -12.88 -15.84 -13.03
N LEU A 309 -12.75 -14.52 -13.20
CA LEU A 309 -12.82 -13.57 -12.09
C LEU A 309 -14.19 -13.56 -11.43
N HIS A 310 -15.25 -13.53 -12.24
CA HIS A 310 -16.62 -13.54 -11.73
C HIS A 310 -16.91 -14.81 -10.91
N GLU A 311 -16.53 -15.98 -11.42
CA GLU A 311 -16.69 -17.25 -10.73
C GLU A 311 -15.89 -17.30 -9.42
N ALA A 312 -14.63 -16.85 -9.43
CA ALA A 312 -13.79 -16.77 -8.24
C ALA A 312 -14.38 -15.81 -7.18
N MET A 313 -14.88 -14.65 -7.59
CA MET A 313 -15.57 -13.71 -6.69
C MET A 313 -16.84 -14.33 -6.09
N GLN A 314 -17.65 -15.02 -6.89
CA GLN A 314 -18.84 -15.72 -6.38
C GLN A 314 -18.46 -16.81 -5.37
N ARG A 315 -17.41 -17.58 -5.65
CA ARG A 315 -16.89 -18.59 -4.72
C ARG A 315 -16.42 -17.95 -3.42
N LEU A 316 -15.66 -16.86 -3.50
CA LEU A 316 -15.19 -16.12 -2.32
C LEU A 316 -16.36 -15.61 -1.47
N ARG A 317 -17.42 -15.07 -2.08
CA ARG A 317 -18.64 -14.65 -1.37
C ARG A 317 -19.33 -15.81 -0.66
N LYS A 318 -19.43 -16.98 -1.31
CA LYS A 318 -19.99 -18.20 -0.69
C LYS A 318 -19.14 -18.66 0.50
N LEU A 319 -17.81 -18.66 0.36
CA LEU A 319 -16.89 -19.01 1.45
C LEU A 319 -17.02 -18.04 2.62
N ASN A 320 -17.10 -16.74 2.36
CA ASN A 320 -17.34 -15.73 3.39
C ASN A 320 -18.69 -15.93 4.10
N HIS A 321 -19.75 -16.26 3.36
CA HIS A 321 -21.06 -16.58 3.95
C HIS A 321 -20.99 -17.79 4.88
N ALA A 322 -20.45 -18.90 4.37
CA ALA A 322 -20.31 -20.13 5.14
C ALA A 322 -19.47 -19.93 6.40
N ALA A 323 -18.38 -19.16 6.32
CA ALA A 323 -17.56 -18.80 7.48
C ALA A 323 -18.34 -17.98 8.51
N ARG A 324 -19.18 -17.03 8.07
CA ARG A 324 -20.02 -16.24 8.98
C ARG A 324 -21.03 -17.10 9.74
N GLU A 325 -21.67 -18.05 9.06
CA GLU A 325 -22.61 -18.99 9.67
C GLU A 325 -21.89 -19.92 10.65
N MET A 326 -20.80 -20.56 10.20
CA MET A 326 -20.00 -21.47 11.02
C MET A 326 -19.45 -20.79 12.28
N CYS A 327 -19.02 -19.54 12.17
CA CYS A 327 -18.49 -18.78 13.29
C CYS A 327 -19.57 -18.12 14.16
N GLY A 328 -20.86 -18.25 13.80
CA GLY A 328 -21.96 -17.60 14.53
C GLY A 328 -21.78 -16.09 14.65
N VAL A 329 -21.29 -15.43 13.58
CA VAL A 329 -20.88 -14.02 13.62
C VAL A 329 -22.07 -13.13 13.96
N SER A 330 -21.97 -12.40 15.07
CA SER A 330 -22.89 -11.32 15.43
C SER A 330 -22.17 -9.97 15.38
N GLU A 331 -22.86 -8.93 14.89
CA GLU A 331 -22.31 -7.58 14.90
C GLU A 331 -22.42 -6.98 16.31
N THR A 332 -21.34 -6.37 16.78
CA THR A 332 -21.27 -5.66 18.06
C THR A 332 -20.65 -4.27 17.86
N ASN A 333 -20.54 -3.50 18.94
CA ASN A 333 -19.94 -2.16 18.95
C ASN A 333 -18.82 -2.07 19.99
N PHE A 334 -18.09 -0.95 20.00
CA PHE A 334 -16.96 -0.75 20.91
C PHE A 334 -17.30 -0.87 22.40
N ASP A 335 -18.46 -0.37 22.81
CA ASP A 335 -18.86 -0.32 24.21
C ASP A 335 -19.26 -1.71 24.74
N ASN A 336 -19.80 -2.55 23.85
CA ASN A 336 -20.23 -3.91 24.16
C ASN A 336 -19.13 -4.96 23.90
N SER A 337 -18.04 -4.58 23.22
CA SER A 337 -16.93 -5.49 22.92
C SER A 337 -15.84 -5.44 23.99
N ASN A 338 -15.41 -6.63 24.43
CA ASN A 338 -14.34 -6.78 25.41
C ASN A 338 -13.12 -7.52 24.85
N GLY A 339 -11.96 -7.25 25.43
CA GLY A 339 -10.71 -7.95 25.16
C GLY A 339 -10.35 -8.01 23.68
N VAL A 340 -10.20 -9.24 23.17
CA VAL A 340 -9.62 -9.55 21.85
C VAL A 340 -10.50 -9.13 20.66
N PHE A 341 -11.80 -8.90 20.88
CA PHE A 341 -12.75 -8.50 19.84
C PHE A 341 -12.99 -7.00 19.78
N ARG A 342 -12.39 -6.23 20.69
CA ARG A 342 -12.65 -4.80 20.81
C ARG A 342 -12.23 -4.05 19.54
N PRO A 343 -13.16 -3.38 18.83
CA PRO A 343 -12.83 -2.64 17.63
C PRO A 343 -11.92 -1.44 17.93
N SER A 344 -11.37 -0.83 16.88
CA SER A 344 -10.41 0.26 17.04
C SER A 344 -10.99 1.53 17.68
N ASN A 345 -12.30 1.77 17.53
CA ASN A 345 -13.04 2.82 18.23
C ASN A 345 -14.57 2.58 18.14
N ASN A 346 -15.34 3.50 18.72
CA ASN A 346 -16.81 3.48 18.72
C ASN A 346 -17.48 3.85 17.38
N LEU A 347 -16.70 4.17 16.34
CA LEU A 347 -17.22 4.52 15.01
C LEU A 347 -17.34 3.30 14.08
N VAL A 348 -16.73 2.18 14.46
CA VAL A 348 -16.65 0.98 13.61
C VAL A 348 -17.32 -0.22 14.28
N LYS A 349 -17.80 -1.14 13.44
CA LYS A 349 -18.36 -2.42 13.85
C LYS A 349 -17.28 -3.31 14.47
N GLY A 350 -17.66 -4.01 15.54
CA GLY A 350 -16.95 -5.18 16.05
C GLY A 350 -17.72 -6.46 15.68
N TYR A 351 -17.10 -7.61 15.94
CA TYR A 351 -17.74 -8.91 15.77
C TYR A 351 -17.56 -9.76 17.01
N GLU A 352 -18.64 -10.42 17.43
CA GLU A 352 -18.58 -11.56 18.33
C GLU A 352 -18.73 -12.84 17.50
N VAL A 353 -18.03 -13.87 17.93
CA VAL A 353 -17.94 -15.16 17.25
C VAL A 353 -17.93 -16.27 18.28
N ASN A 354 -18.26 -17.48 17.86
CA ASN A 354 -18.04 -18.65 18.70
C ASN A 354 -16.56 -18.83 19.05
N HIS A 355 -16.29 -19.60 20.11
CA HIS A 355 -14.95 -19.75 20.67
C HIS A 355 -14.04 -20.71 19.87
N VAL A 356 -14.27 -20.86 18.56
CA VAL A 356 -13.40 -21.61 17.66
C VAL A 356 -12.21 -20.72 17.28
N THR A 357 -10.98 -21.23 17.43
CA THR A 357 -9.74 -20.45 17.22
C THR A 357 -9.71 -19.67 15.92
N ASP A 358 -10.07 -20.31 14.80
CA ASP A 358 -10.08 -19.66 13.47
C ASP A 358 -11.10 -18.52 13.40
N CYS A 359 -12.27 -18.70 14.01
CA CYS A 359 -13.30 -17.67 14.12
C CYS A 359 -12.82 -16.51 14.97
N ILE A 360 -12.21 -16.80 16.13
CA ILE A 360 -11.63 -15.79 17.01
C ILE A 360 -10.59 -14.97 16.24
N ASN A 361 -9.67 -15.62 15.55
CA ASN A 361 -8.61 -14.95 14.79
C ASN A 361 -9.15 -14.13 13.62
N MET A 362 -10.26 -14.54 13.01
CA MET A 362 -10.93 -13.75 11.96
C MET A 362 -11.59 -12.48 12.50
N ALA A 363 -12.11 -12.51 13.74
CA ALA A 363 -12.76 -11.37 14.39
C ALA A 363 -11.81 -10.52 15.27
N ARG A 364 -10.58 -11.00 15.51
CA ARG A 364 -9.62 -10.41 16.44
C ARG A 364 -9.21 -8.99 16.02
N SER A 365 -9.10 -8.10 16.99
CA SER A 365 -8.59 -6.75 16.78
C SER A 365 -7.10 -6.77 16.41
N GLU A 366 -6.70 -5.79 15.60
CA GLU A 366 -5.31 -5.67 15.11
C GLU A 366 -4.29 -5.67 16.26
N LEU A 367 -4.49 -4.83 17.29
CA LEU A 367 -3.56 -4.73 18.42
C LEU A 367 -3.44 -6.06 19.17
N SER A 368 -4.56 -6.72 19.44
CA SER A 368 -4.56 -8.04 20.09
C SER A 368 -3.83 -9.09 19.26
N TYR A 369 -4.01 -9.09 17.94
CA TYR A 369 -3.33 -10.04 17.06
C TYR A 369 -1.82 -9.80 17.05
N ILE A 370 -1.40 -8.53 16.92
CA ILE A 370 0.02 -8.20 16.95
C ILE A 370 0.65 -8.63 18.29
N ASP A 371 -0.01 -8.43 19.42
CA ASP A 371 0.51 -8.86 20.73
C ASP A 371 0.74 -10.38 20.79
N ILE A 372 -0.17 -11.18 20.20
CA ILE A 372 0.00 -12.64 20.09
C ILE A 372 1.19 -13.01 19.22
N LEU A 373 1.30 -12.40 18.04
CA LEU A 373 2.42 -12.69 17.12
C LEU A 373 3.76 -12.28 17.73
N ARG A 374 3.83 -11.14 18.44
CA ARG A 374 5.01 -10.73 19.20
C ARG A 374 5.38 -11.78 20.25
N ASN A 375 4.43 -12.22 21.07
CA ASN A 375 4.69 -13.23 22.10
C ASN A 375 5.17 -14.55 21.50
N LYS A 376 4.56 -15.01 20.40
CA LYS A 376 5.01 -16.21 19.68
C LYS A 376 6.45 -16.07 19.18
N GLN A 377 6.81 -14.91 18.62
CA GLN A 377 8.17 -14.65 18.15
C GLN A 377 9.19 -14.55 19.29
N VAL A 378 8.81 -13.98 20.45
CA VAL A 378 9.66 -14.02 21.67
C VAL A 378 9.96 -15.45 22.06
N GLU A 379 8.95 -16.32 22.12
CA GLU A 379 9.15 -17.74 22.47
C GLU A 379 9.99 -18.47 21.42
N LYS A 380 9.77 -18.21 20.12
CA LYS A 380 10.56 -18.78 19.03
C LYS A 380 12.02 -18.39 19.13
N ALA A 381 12.31 -17.12 19.43
CA ALA A 381 13.66 -16.58 19.55
C ALA A 381 14.46 -17.14 20.73
N LYS A 382 13.81 -17.70 21.76
CA LYS A 382 14.51 -18.40 22.85
C LYS A 382 15.12 -19.74 22.41
N ASN A 383 14.66 -20.27 21.27
CA ASN A 383 15.07 -21.58 20.75
C ASN A 383 16.02 -21.48 19.54
N VAL A 384 16.46 -20.26 19.20
CA VAL A 384 17.42 -19.96 18.12
C VAL A 384 18.69 -19.40 18.76
#